data_AF-Q2EJS6-F1
#
_entry.id   AF-Q2EJS6-F1
#
_cell.length_a   1.000
_cell.length_b   1.000
_cell.length_c   1.000
_cell.angle_alpha   90.00
_cell.angle_beta   90.00
_cell.angle_gamma   90.00
#
_symmetry.space_group_name_H-M   'P 1'
#
loop_
_entity.id
_entity.type
_entity.pdbx_description
1 polymer ?
#
loop_
_entity_poly.entity_id
_entity_poly.type
_entity_poly.pdbx_seq_one_letter_code
_entity_poly.pdbx_strand_id
1 'polypeptide(L)'
;HYARLIEILACLEEIERLVNDPDIVSSRVRANAGINNLEGIGVSEAPRGTLFHHYNVDENGLIQKVNLIIATGQNNLAMNKTVTQIAKHYIHGQDIPEGLLNRVEAGIRAFDPCLSCS
;
A
#
# COMPACT_ATOMS: atom_id res chain seq x y z
N HIS A 1 10.83 -2.02 8.99
CA HIS A 1 11.05 -0.65 9.50
C HIS A 1 12.20 0.07 8.80
N TYR A 2 13.43 -0.45 8.78
CA TYR A 2 14.58 0.28 8.20
C TYR A 2 14.39 0.70 6.73
N ALA A 3 13.87 -0.20 5.88
CA ALA A 3 13.54 0.12 4.49
C ALA A 3 12.60 1.34 4.34
N ARG A 4 11.60 1.46 5.23
CA ARG A 4 10.67 2.61 5.23
C ARG A 4 11.37 3.94 5.53
N LEU A 5 12.42 3.93 6.36
CA LEU A 5 13.21 5.14 6.60
C LEU A 5 14.01 5.57 5.36
N ILE A 6 14.51 4.59 4.61
CA ILE A 6 15.19 4.83 3.33
C ILE A 6 14.19 5.40 2.32
N GLU A 7 12.98 4.83 2.22
CA GLU A 7 11.92 5.36 1.35
C GLU A 7 11.50 6.77 1.72
N ILE A 8 11.39 7.09 3.02
CA ILE A 8 11.11 8.46 3.48
C ILE A 8 12.19 9.44 3.00
N LEU A 9 13.46 9.08 3.14
CA LEU A 9 14.56 9.92 2.66
C LEU A 9 14.48 10.09 1.13
N ALA A 10 14.31 9.00 0.39
CA ALA A 10 14.19 9.04 -1.06
C ALA A 10 13.00 9.90 -1.52
N CYS A 11 11.85 9.83 -0.83
CA CYS A 11 10.72 10.70 -1.09
C CYS A 11 11.03 12.18 -0.83
N LEU A 12 11.80 12.51 0.21
CA LEU A 12 12.21 13.89 0.49
C LEU A 12 13.16 14.43 -0.59
N GLU A 13 14.13 13.63 -1.02
CA GLU A 13 15.04 13.97 -2.13
C GLU A 13 14.27 14.17 -3.45
N GLU A 14 13.29 13.31 -3.71
CA GLU A 14 12.45 13.42 -4.91
C GLU A 14 11.54 14.65 -4.86
N ILE A 15 11.01 15.02 -3.69
CA ILE A 15 10.25 16.28 -3.52
C ILE A 15 11.14 17.48 -3.82
N GLU A 16 12.38 17.51 -3.31
CA GLU A 16 13.33 18.59 -3.64
C GLU A 16 13.57 18.68 -5.15
N ARG A 17 13.77 17.54 -5.81
CA ARG A 17 13.95 17.48 -7.27
C ARG A 17 12.73 18.03 -8.02
N LEU A 18 11.53 17.61 -7.64
CA LEU A 18 10.28 18.03 -8.27
C LEU A 18 9.99 19.52 -8.06
N VAL A 19 10.23 20.05 -6.85
CA VAL A 19 10.02 21.48 -6.56
C VAL A 19 10.97 22.37 -7.37
N ASN A 20 12.17 21.89 -7.69
CA ASN A 20 13.13 22.60 -8.54
C ASN A 20 12.89 22.39 -10.04
N ASP A 21 11.95 21.54 -10.44
CA ASP A 21 11.61 21.33 -11.84
C ASP A 21 10.76 22.52 -12.36
N PRO A 22 11.19 23.26 -13.40
CA PRO A 22 10.44 24.39 -13.92
C PRO A 22 9.03 24.00 -14.42
N ASP A 23 8.80 22.74 -14.79
CA ASP A 23 7.49 22.27 -15.21
C ASP A 23 6.47 22.19 -14.06
N ILE A 24 6.90 22.21 -12.78
CA ILE A 24 5.98 22.14 -11.64
C ILE A 24 5.03 23.36 -11.56
N VAL A 25 5.44 24.50 -12.15
CA VAL A 25 4.63 25.72 -12.26
C VAL A 25 4.03 25.92 -13.66
N SER A 26 4.16 24.93 -14.54
CA SER A 26 3.60 24.98 -15.89
C SER A 26 2.09 25.15 -15.85
N SER A 27 1.55 25.95 -16.78
CA SER A 27 0.11 26.09 -16.97
C SER A 27 -0.53 24.90 -17.71
N ARG A 28 0.29 24.01 -18.29
CA ARG A 28 -0.16 22.82 -19.05
C ARG A 28 -0.43 21.63 -18.13
N VAL A 29 -1.44 21.73 -17.28
CA VAL A 29 -1.75 20.74 -16.22
C VAL A 29 -2.87 19.76 -16.58
N ARG A 30 -3.56 19.96 -17.70
CA ARG A 30 -4.76 19.17 -18.06
C ARG A 30 -4.76 18.77 -19.53
N ALA A 31 -5.01 17.49 -19.77
CA ALA A 31 -5.43 16.98 -21.07
C ALA A 31 -6.97 16.80 -21.07
N ASN A 32 -7.61 17.07 -22.20
CA ASN A 32 -9.03 16.77 -22.38
C ASN A 32 -9.15 15.40 -23.05
N ALA A 33 -9.88 14.49 -22.41
CA ALA A 33 -10.15 13.15 -22.92
C ALA A 33 -11.62 12.79 -22.67
N GLY A 34 -12.18 11.97 -23.57
CA GLY A 34 -13.45 11.27 -23.38
C GLY A 34 -13.22 9.77 -23.27
N ILE A 35 -14.29 8.98 -23.30
CA ILE A 35 -14.20 7.52 -23.27
C ILE A 35 -13.55 7.05 -24.57
N ASN A 36 -12.34 6.51 -24.43
CA ASN A 36 -11.56 5.94 -25.53
C ASN A 36 -11.35 4.42 -25.36
N ASN A 37 -11.67 3.89 -24.18
CA ASN A 37 -11.66 2.47 -23.84
C ASN A 37 -12.68 2.23 -22.71
N LEU A 38 -13.29 1.05 -22.70
CA LEU A 38 -14.27 0.64 -21.69
C LEU A 38 -13.62 -0.06 -20.48
N GLU A 39 -12.30 -0.26 -20.53
CA GLU A 39 -11.51 -0.85 -19.47
C GLU A 39 -10.29 0.02 -19.16
N GLY A 40 -10.05 0.25 -17.86
CA GLY A 40 -8.92 1.03 -17.38
C GLY A 40 -8.31 0.41 -16.13
N ILE A 41 -6.98 0.30 -16.13
CA ILE A 41 -6.20 -0.19 -14.99
C ILE A 41 -5.19 0.89 -14.61
N GLY A 42 -5.32 1.42 -13.40
CA GLY A 42 -4.36 2.30 -12.76
C GLY A 42 -3.54 1.53 -11.73
N VAL A 43 -2.22 1.72 -11.76
CA VAL A 43 -1.29 1.11 -10.81
C VAL A 43 -0.37 2.17 -10.25
N SER A 44 -0.16 2.15 -8.94
CA SER A 44 0.82 2.98 -8.25
C SER A 44 1.42 2.22 -7.09
N GLU A 45 2.65 2.55 -6.70
CA GLU A 45 3.19 2.14 -5.41
C GLU A 45 2.58 3.03 -4.32
N ALA A 46 1.73 2.45 -3.47
CA ALA A 46 1.33 3.09 -2.24
C ALA A 46 2.41 2.85 -1.17
N PRO A 47 2.45 3.63 -0.07
CA PRO A 47 3.48 3.46 0.96
C PRO A 47 3.52 2.09 1.65
N ARG A 48 2.53 1.22 1.38
CA ARG A 48 2.35 -0.10 2.00
C ARG A 48 2.41 -1.26 0.99
N GLY A 49 2.82 -0.97 -0.25
CA GLY A 49 2.89 -1.90 -1.38
C GLY A 49 2.08 -1.44 -2.60
N THR A 50 2.08 -2.27 -3.64
CA THR A 50 1.43 -1.95 -4.92
C THR A 50 -0.09 -1.83 -4.80
N LEU A 51 -0.66 -0.79 -5.38
CA LEU A 51 -2.10 -0.51 -5.39
C LEU A 51 -2.63 -0.63 -6.81
N PHE A 52 -3.63 -1.50 -7.01
CA PHE A 52 -4.30 -1.67 -8.30
C PHE A 52 -5.74 -1.18 -8.23
N HIS A 53 -6.09 -0.34 -9.20
CA HIS A 53 -7.45 0.13 -9.44
C HIS A 53 -7.85 -0.31 -10.84
N HIS A 54 -8.77 -1.27 -10.96
CA HIS A 54 -9.27 -1.78 -12.23
C HIS A 54 -10.75 -1.49 -12.36
N TYR A 55 -11.11 -0.77 -13.42
CA TYR A 55 -12.48 -0.32 -13.69
C TYR A 55 -12.92 -0.79 -15.07
N ASN A 56 -14.18 -1.21 -15.16
CA ASN A 56 -14.90 -1.31 -16.42
C ASN A 56 -16.08 -0.34 -16.42
N VAL A 57 -16.28 0.35 -17.53
CA VAL A 57 -17.35 1.34 -17.73
C VAL A 57 -18.19 1.02 -18.97
N ASP A 58 -19.38 1.59 -19.06
CA ASP A 58 -20.17 1.59 -20.30
C ASP A 58 -19.78 2.72 -21.26
N GLU A 59 -20.47 2.81 -22.39
CA GLU A 59 -20.26 3.84 -23.42
C GLU A 59 -20.54 5.28 -22.94
N ASN A 60 -21.25 5.43 -21.82
CA ASN A 60 -21.54 6.72 -21.18
C ASN A 60 -20.60 6.98 -19.98
N GLY A 61 -19.70 6.06 -19.66
CA GLY A 61 -18.71 6.18 -18.60
C GLY A 61 -19.20 5.73 -17.22
N LEU A 62 -20.37 5.09 -17.15
CA LEU A 62 -20.89 4.55 -15.91
C LEU A 62 -20.14 3.28 -15.54
N ILE A 63 -19.63 3.24 -14.31
CA ILE A 63 -18.89 2.09 -13.78
C ILE A 63 -19.82 0.88 -13.69
N GLN A 64 -19.43 -0.21 -14.35
CA GLN A 64 -20.12 -1.50 -14.32
C GLN A 64 -19.43 -2.49 -13.40
N LYS A 65 -18.09 -2.45 -13.33
CA LYS A 65 -17.29 -3.34 -12.48
C LYS A 65 -16.09 -2.60 -11.91
N VAL A 66 -15.72 -2.99 -10.71
CA VAL A 66 -14.52 -2.53 -10.02
C VAL A 66 -13.81 -3.72 -9.41
N ASN A 67 -12.51 -3.79 -9.60
CA ASN A 67 -11.63 -4.68 -8.87
C ASN A 67 -10.50 -3.85 -8.23
N LEU A 68 -10.34 -4.00 -6.93
CA LEU A 68 -9.33 -3.28 -6.16
C LEU A 68 -8.42 -4.31 -5.50
N ILE A 69 -7.12 -4.27 -5.85
CA ILE A 69 -6.10 -5.06 -5.16
C ILE A 69 -5.29 -4.10 -4.32
N ILE A 70 -5.61 -4.06 -3.04
CA ILE A 70 -5.07 -3.07 -2.10
C ILE A 70 -3.76 -3.58 -1.50
N ALA A 71 -2.79 -2.68 -1.40
CA ALA A 71 -1.43 -2.90 -0.94
C ALA A 71 -1.31 -3.85 0.28
N THR A 72 -1.93 -3.50 1.41
CA THR A 72 -1.81 -4.30 2.65
C THR A 72 -2.36 -5.72 2.51
N GLY A 73 -3.39 -5.94 1.69
CA GLY A 73 -4.00 -7.25 1.48
C GLY A 73 -3.01 -8.27 0.93
N GLN A 74 -2.06 -7.83 0.11
CA GLN A 74 -1.01 -8.68 -0.46
C GLN A 74 -0.02 -9.19 0.61
N ASN A 75 0.10 -8.49 1.73
CA ASN A 75 0.96 -8.88 2.85
C ASN A 75 0.25 -9.77 3.88
N ASN A 76 -1.05 -10.09 3.71
CA ASN A 76 -1.82 -10.82 4.71
C ASN A 76 -1.24 -12.23 4.99
N LEU A 77 -0.77 -12.93 3.95
CA LEU A 77 -0.10 -14.23 4.12
C LEU A 77 1.19 -14.11 4.95
N ALA A 78 2.00 -13.09 4.67
CA ALA A 78 3.25 -12.84 5.39
C ALA A 78 3.00 -12.45 6.85
N MET A 79 1.96 -11.64 7.12
CA MET A 79 1.54 -11.28 8.46
C MET A 79 1.10 -12.49 9.28
N ASN A 80 0.21 -13.34 8.74
CA ASN A 80 -0.22 -14.57 9.42
C ASN A 80 0.94 -15.53 9.70
N LYS A 81 1.87 -15.65 8.73
CA LYS A 81 3.08 -16.45 8.90
C LYS A 81 3.98 -15.88 10.00
N THR A 82 4.12 -14.56 10.09
CA THR A 82 4.91 -13.87 11.13
C THR A 82 4.34 -14.14 12.52
N VAL A 83 3.02 -13.99 12.70
CA VAL A 83 2.33 -14.33 13.96
C VAL A 83 2.61 -15.78 14.35
N THR A 84 2.43 -16.70 13.40
CA THR A 84 2.68 -18.14 13.61
C THR A 84 4.12 -18.42 14.03
N GLN A 85 5.09 -17.76 13.40
CA GLN A 85 6.52 -17.95 13.68
C GLN A 85 6.89 -17.41 15.07
N ILE A 86 6.40 -16.23 15.45
CA ILE A 86 6.62 -15.66 16.79
C ILE A 86 5.99 -16.57 17.85
N ALA A 87 4.73 -16.98 17.66
CA ALA A 87 4.05 -17.87 18.59
C ALA A 87 4.83 -19.18 18.81
N LYS A 88 5.25 -19.85 17.72
CA LYS A 88 6.03 -21.10 17.80
C LYS A 88 7.38 -20.94 18.50
N HIS A 89 8.01 -19.78 18.39
CA HIS A 89 9.34 -19.56 18.97
C HIS A 89 9.30 -19.25 20.47
N TYR A 90 8.23 -18.61 20.95
CA TYR A 90 8.18 -18.10 22.32
C TYR A 90 7.14 -18.78 23.22
N ILE A 91 6.15 -19.48 22.66
CA ILE A 91 5.13 -20.20 23.43
C ILE A 91 5.56 -21.66 23.59
N HIS A 92 5.92 -22.05 24.81
CA HIS A 92 6.30 -23.42 25.17
C HIS A 92 5.45 -24.01 26.31
N GLY A 93 4.46 -23.26 26.80
CA GLY A 93 3.58 -23.65 27.89
C GLY A 93 2.21 -22.98 27.78
N GLN A 94 1.40 -23.07 28.84
CA GLN A 94 0.05 -22.48 28.85
C GLN A 94 0.04 -21.00 29.23
N ASP A 95 1.06 -20.52 29.94
CA ASP A 95 1.16 -19.12 30.35
C ASP A 95 1.66 -18.26 29.18
N ILE A 96 0.84 -17.28 28.80
CA ILE A 96 1.16 -16.31 27.74
C ILE A 96 1.33 -14.94 28.40
N PRO A 97 2.58 -14.48 28.63
CA PRO A 97 2.81 -13.18 29.25
C PRO A 97 2.42 -12.04 28.30
N GLU A 98 1.96 -10.92 28.85
CA GLU A 98 1.56 -9.73 28.07
C GLU A 98 2.68 -9.25 27.13
N GLY A 99 3.93 -9.25 27.59
CA GLY A 99 5.07 -8.83 26.77
C GLY A 99 5.26 -9.68 25.50
N LEU A 100 4.79 -10.93 25.50
CA LEU A 100 4.76 -11.77 24.30
C LEU A 100 3.64 -11.35 23.34
N LEU A 101 2.46 -11.00 23.84
CA LEU A 101 1.37 -10.49 23.01
C LEU A 101 1.80 -9.21 22.28
N ASN A 102 2.42 -8.27 23.01
CA ASN A 102 2.99 -7.06 22.41
C ASN A 102 4.07 -7.38 21.36
N ARG A 103 4.86 -8.45 21.53
CA ARG A 103 5.84 -8.89 20.52
C ARG A 103 5.15 -9.42 19.25
N VAL A 104 4.04 -10.15 19.37
CA VAL A 104 3.24 -10.59 18.22
C VAL A 104 2.70 -9.36 17.47
N GLU A 105 2.15 -8.39 18.18
CA GLU A 105 1.69 -7.13 17.59
C GLU A 105 2.82 -6.32 16.96
N ALA A 106 4.02 -6.31 17.55
CA ALA A 106 5.19 -5.67 16.95
C ALA A 106 5.58 -6.32 15.62
N GLY A 107 5.43 -7.66 15.51
CA GLY A 107 5.58 -8.39 14.25
C GLY A 107 4.60 -7.93 13.18
N ILE A 108 3.34 -7.67 13.55
CA ILE A 108 2.34 -7.10 12.63
C ILE A 108 2.68 -5.66 12.26
N ARG A 109 3.04 -4.81 13.23
CA ARG A 109 3.42 -3.40 13.01
C ARG A 109 4.63 -3.23 12.08
N ALA A 110 5.49 -4.23 11.95
CA ALA A 110 6.60 -4.22 11.00
C ALA A 110 6.14 -3.97 9.55
N PHE A 111 4.95 -4.46 9.19
CA PHE A 111 4.34 -4.33 7.87
C PHE A 111 3.61 -3.00 7.66
N ASP A 112 3.42 -2.18 8.72
CA ASP A 112 2.60 -0.95 8.67
C ASP A 112 1.23 -1.20 7.99
N PRO A 113 0.42 -2.13 8.52
CA PRO A 113 -0.82 -2.51 7.86
C PRO A 113 -1.84 -1.38 7.91
N CYS A 114 -2.45 -1.04 6.78
CA CYS A 114 -3.68 -0.25 6.74
C CYS A 114 -4.88 -1.20 6.64
N LEU A 115 -5.44 -1.59 7.79
CA LEU A 115 -6.57 -2.53 7.84
C LEU A 115 -7.87 -1.92 7.30
N SER A 116 -8.05 -0.60 7.39
CA SER A 116 -9.21 0.08 6.80
C SER A 116 -9.14 0.18 5.28
N CYS A 117 -7.93 0.12 4.72
CA CYS A 117 -7.70 0.14 3.28
C CYS A 117 -7.91 -1.25 2.67
N SER A 118 -7.63 -2.31 3.45
CA SER A 118 -7.54 -3.70 2.99
C SER A 118 -8.84 -4.47 3.14
#